data_AF-A0A061FXF5-F1
#
_entry.id   AF-A0A061FXF5-F1
#
_cell.length_a   1.000
_cell.length_b   1.000
_cell.length_c   1.000
_cell.angle_alpha   90.00
_cell.angle_beta   90.00
_cell.angle_gamma   90.00
#
_symmetry.space_group_name_H-M   'P 1'
#
loop_
_entity.id
_entity.type
_entity.pdbx_description
1 polymer ?
#
loop_
_entity_poly.entity_id
_entity_poly.type
_entity_poly.pdbx_seq_one_letter_code
_entity_poly.pdbx_strand_id
1 'polypeptide(L)'
;MAANPAVALAAQRATVVPVSMCQQLRRNVVTKTHETKIMAAKSNPVVQYEAGLLTSTPRQGLHRNRVSSKRDKTVMAAYPVTIQFATDIPECTECKLENLSGQVLRLDDKTFWEGSILDLPREIIDKAEFTHIADAKGSVIGSVGALVYVIGDGTSKWIIAGSNSKNDLNKVYTEMVSYDVVDWDRIKESTDKCGNTVHIENLGFSSDVEIDQTNAKPTMKEKFTIA
;
A
#
# COMPACT_ATOMS: atom_id res chain seq x y z
N MET A 1 7.01 -39.43 -42.17
CA MET A 1 5.71 -38.91 -42.65
C MET A 1 4.70 -39.16 -41.54
N ALA A 2 4.39 -38.16 -40.71
CA ALA A 2 3.26 -37.22 -40.86
C ALA A 2 1.90 -37.98 -40.78
N ALA A 3 0.91 -37.64 -39.95
CA ALA A 3 0.59 -36.41 -39.23
C ALA A 3 -0.38 -36.71 -38.06
N ASN A 4 -0.50 -35.75 -37.13
CA ASN A 4 -1.66 -35.57 -36.24
C ASN A 4 -2.99 -35.53 -37.03
N PRO A 5 -4.13 -35.74 -36.34
CA PRO A 5 -4.90 -34.56 -35.96
C PRO A 5 -5.44 -34.58 -34.52
N ALA A 6 -5.66 -33.36 -34.05
CA ALA A 6 -6.31 -33.01 -32.81
C ALA A 6 -7.85 -33.02 -32.91
N VAL A 7 -8.49 -32.92 -31.74
CA VAL A 7 -9.62 -32.03 -31.38
C VAL A 7 -10.81 -32.73 -30.71
N ALA A 8 -10.96 -32.31 -29.44
CA ALA A 8 -12.15 -32.03 -28.63
C ALA A 8 -13.27 -33.08 -28.45
N LEU A 9 -13.55 -33.37 -27.19
CA LEU A 9 -14.93 -33.46 -26.70
C LEU A 9 -15.05 -32.80 -25.33
N ALA A 10 -15.95 -31.83 -25.25
CA ALA A 10 -16.38 -31.18 -24.02
C ALA A 10 -17.20 -32.15 -23.15
N ALA A 11 -17.05 -32.08 -21.83
CA ALA A 11 -18.00 -32.65 -20.89
C ALA A 11 -18.11 -31.74 -19.67
N GLN A 12 -19.24 -31.02 -19.59
CA GLN A 12 -19.72 -30.38 -18.37
C GLN A 12 -20.06 -31.47 -17.34
N ARG A 13 -19.62 -31.33 -16.09
CA ARG A 13 -20.30 -31.93 -14.94
C ARG A 13 -20.25 -31.00 -13.73
N ALA A 14 -21.44 -30.55 -13.36
CA ALA A 14 -21.74 -29.98 -12.06
C ALA A 14 -21.66 -31.07 -10.99
N THR A 15 -21.11 -30.75 -9.82
CA THR A 15 -21.15 -31.63 -8.65
C THR A 15 -21.76 -30.87 -7.48
N VAL A 16 -22.93 -31.36 -7.09
CA VAL A 16 -23.68 -31.04 -5.88
C VAL A 16 -22.87 -31.51 -4.66
N VAL A 17 -22.68 -30.63 -3.67
CA VAL A 17 -22.12 -30.99 -2.35
C VAL A 17 -23.27 -31.04 -1.33
N PRO A 18 -23.38 -32.08 -0.50
CA PRO A 18 -24.49 -32.26 0.41
C PRO A 18 -24.38 -31.37 1.66
N VAL A 19 -25.54 -30.98 2.17
CA VAL A 19 -25.75 -30.25 3.43
C VAL A 19 -25.70 -31.23 4.61
N SER A 20 -25.00 -30.87 5.69
CA SER A 20 -25.11 -31.52 7.00
C SER A 20 -25.61 -30.52 8.05
N MET A 21 -26.63 -30.93 8.81
CA MET A 21 -27.33 -30.13 9.81
C MET A 21 -26.69 -30.21 11.20
N CYS A 22 -26.63 -29.04 11.85
CA CYS A 22 -26.84 -28.74 13.28
C CYS A 22 -25.96 -29.41 14.37
N GLN A 23 -25.23 -28.56 15.13
CA GLN A 23 -25.51 -28.35 16.56
C GLN A 23 -24.81 -27.10 17.14
N GLN A 24 -25.65 -26.22 17.72
CA GLN A 24 -25.48 -25.47 18.98
C GLN A 24 -24.38 -24.41 19.18
N LEU A 25 -24.81 -23.15 19.04
CA LEU A 25 -24.70 -22.03 20.01
C LEU A 25 -23.69 -22.18 21.17
N ARG A 26 -22.57 -21.46 21.07
CA ARG A 26 -22.12 -20.53 22.12
C ARG A 26 -21.59 -19.25 21.47
N ARG A 27 -22.37 -18.17 21.56
CA ARG A 27 -21.96 -16.83 21.17
C ARG A 27 -21.02 -16.28 22.24
N ASN A 28 -19.73 -16.26 21.96
CA ASN A 28 -18.85 -15.25 22.55
C ASN A 28 -18.76 -14.11 21.54
N VAL A 29 -19.52 -13.05 21.78
CA VAL A 29 -19.36 -11.79 21.05
C VAL A 29 -18.08 -11.15 21.57
N VAL A 30 -16.99 -11.36 20.84
CA VAL A 30 -15.79 -10.53 20.97
C VAL A 30 -15.99 -9.37 20.00
N THR A 31 -16.37 -8.20 20.51
CA THR A 31 -16.28 -6.95 19.74
C THR A 31 -14.81 -6.59 19.61
N LYS A 32 -14.15 -7.06 18.56
CA LYS A 32 -12.95 -6.39 18.04
C LYS A 32 -13.42 -5.16 17.27
N THR A 33 -13.21 -3.99 17.84
CA THR A 33 -13.34 -2.72 17.12
C THR A 33 -12.22 -2.67 16.09
N HIS A 34 -12.51 -3.03 14.85
CA HIS A 34 -11.63 -2.71 13.73
C HIS A 34 -11.92 -1.27 13.32
N GLU A 35 -11.05 -0.33 13.69
CA GLU A 35 -10.98 0.94 12.98
C GLU A 35 -10.63 0.62 11.52
N THR A 36 -11.63 0.73 10.65
CA THR A 36 -11.44 0.54 9.22
C THR A 36 -11.37 1.93 8.60
N LYS A 37 -10.16 2.41 8.32
CA LYS A 37 -9.95 3.65 7.57
C LYS A 37 -10.23 3.36 6.10
N ILE A 38 -11.30 3.95 5.56
CA ILE A 38 -11.66 3.83 4.14
C ILE A 38 -11.15 5.09 3.44
N MET A 39 -10.23 4.94 2.51
CA MET A 39 -9.75 6.03 1.65
C MET A 39 -10.66 6.09 0.40
N ALA A 40 -11.23 7.25 0.10
CA ALA A 40 -11.94 7.45 -1.16
C ALA A 40 -10.95 7.64 -2.32
N ALA A 41 -11.31 7.13 -3.50
CA ALA A 41 -10.56 7.37 -4.73
C ALA A 41 -10.61 8.87 -5.09
N LYS A 42 -9.43 9.51 -5.17
CA LYS A 42 -9.15 10.87 -5.68
C LYS A 42 -10.26 11.90 -5.41
N SER A 43 -10.36 12.36 -4.17
CA SER A 43 -11.07 13.60 -3.83
C SER A 43 -10.06 14.76 -3.66
N ASN A 44 -10.43 15.97 -4.09
CA ASN A 44 -9.71 17.20 -3.78
C ASN A 44 -10.56 18.02 -2.79
N PRO A 45 -10.15 18.22 -1.52
CA PRO A 45 -8.95 17.68 -0.86
C PRO A 45 -9.06 16.18 -0.55
N VAL A 46 -7.94 15.54 -0.18
CA VAL A 46 -7.96 14.14 0.31
C VAL A 46 -8.78 14.06 1.58
N VAL A 47 -9.79 13.19 1.55
CA VAL A 47 -10.69 12.96 2.68
C VAL A 47 -10.41 11.58 3.26
N GLN A 48 -10.08 11.54 4.56
CA GLN A 48 -10.07 10.30 5.33
C GLN A 48 -11.44 10.13 5.99
N TYR A 49 -12.02 8.94 5.87
CA TYR A 49 -13.26 8.61 6.57
C TYR A 49 -12.96 7.84 7.84
N GLU A 50 -13.38 8.38 8.99
CA GLU A 50 -13.42 7.63 10.25
C GLU A 50 -14.80 7.04 10.46
N ALA A 51 -14.85 5.74 10.77
CA ALA A 51 -16.08 5.04 11.09
C ALA A 51 -16.40 5.22 12.59
N GLY A 52 -17.29 6.15 12.93
CA GLY A 52 -17.81 6.31 14.28
C GLY A 52 -19.01 5.39 14.55
N LEU A 53 -18.97 4.59 15.62
CA LEU A 53 -20.10 3.76 16.05
C LEU A 53 -21.07 4.60 16.88
N LEU A 54 -22.15 5.10 16.28
CA LEU A 54 -23.27 5.69 17.03
C LEU A 54 -24.21 4.57 17.51
N THR A 55 -24.06 4.13 18.76
CA THR A 55 -25.04 3.24 19.40
C THR A 55 -26.20 4.09 19.95
N SER A 56 -27.31 4.15 19.22
CA SER A 56 -28.55 4.66 19.82
C SER A 56 -29.12 3.62 20.78
N THR A 57 -29.10 3.89 22.09
CA THR A 57 -29.82 3.06 23.07
C THR A 57 -31.33 3.18 22.84
N PRO A 58 -32.07 2.05 22.71
CA PRO A 58 -33.51 2.13 22.52
C PRO A 58 -34.17 2.55 23.82
N ARG A 59 -34.83 3.72 23.83
CA ARG A 59 -35.76 4.08 24.90
C ARG A 59 -36.93 3.09 24.89
N GLN A 60 -37.03 2.24 25.90
CA GLN A 60 -38.23 1.44 26.15
C GLN A 60 -39.31 2.33 26.78
N GLY A 61 -40.52 2.31 26.20
CA GLY A 61 -41.67 2.99 26.77
C GLY A 61 -42.94 2.89 25.93
N LEU A 62 -43.72 1.85 26.23
CA LEU A 62 -45.17 1.67 26.00
C LEU A 62 -45.70 1.20 24.62
N HIS A 63 -46.08 -0.09 24.64
CA HIS A 63 -47.24 -0.73 24.01
C HIS A 63 -47.41 -0.70 22.48
N ARG A 64 -47.29 -1.90 21.88
CA ARG A 64 -48.38 -2.69 21.25
C ARG A 64 -47.83 -3.47 20.03
N ASN A 65 -48.03 -4.79 20.10
CA ASN A 65 -47.62 -5.84 19.17
C ASN A 65 -47.44 -5.42 17.70
N ARG A 66 -46.20 -5.49 17.22
CA ARG A 66 -45.88 -5.77 15.81
C ARG A 66 -44.51 -6.45 15.75
N VAL A 67 -44.50 -7.75 15.44
CA VAL A 67 -43.27 -8.46 15.10
C VAL A 67 -42.77 -7.85 13.79
N SER A 68 -41.72 -7.05 13.90
CA SER A 68 -40.98 -6.51 12.78
C SER A 68 -39.56 -7.03 12.95
N SER A 69 -39.12 -7.93 12.07
CA SER A 69 -37.73 -8.33 11.94
C SER A 69 -36.90 -7.15 11.41
N LYS A 70 -36.72 -6.12 12.23
CA LYS A 70 -35.78 -5.04 11.94
C LYS A 70 -34.40 -5.62 12.17
N ARG A 71 -33.69 -5.91 11.08
CA ARG A 71 -32.22 -5.98 11.11
C ARG A 71 -31.76 -4.68 11.78
N ASP A 72 -31.01 -4.79 12.86
CA ASP A 72 -30.26 -3.65 13.41
C ASP A 72 -29.46 -3.05 12.25
N LYS A 73 -29.90 -1.89 11.76
CA LYS A 73 -29.16 -1.14 10.75
C LYS A 73 -28.12 -0.36 11.54
N THR A 74 -26.91 -0.91 11.64
CA THR A 74 -25.76 -0.12 12.01
C THR A 74 -25.57 0.95 10.94
N VAL A 75 -25.96 2.18 11.24
CA VAL A 75 -25.67 3.33 10.37
C VAL A 75 -24.24 3.73 10.70
N MET A 76 -23.30 3.32 9.86
CA MET A 76 -21.93 3.84 9.91
C MET A 76 -21.98 5.28 9.39
N ALA A 77 -21.91 6.25 10.29
CA ALA A 77 -21.68 7.63 9.89
C ALA A 77 -20.17 7.79 9.66
N ALA A 78 -19.80 7.92 8.39
CA ALA A 78 -18.45 8.25 7.98
C ALA A 78 -18.37 9.78 7.86
N TYR A 79 -17.68 10.43 8.80
CA TYR A 79 -17.46 11.87 8.72
C TYR A 79 -16.19 12.13 7.92
N PRO A 80 -16.20 13.08 6.95
CA PRO A 80 -15.00 13.45 6.24
C PRO A 80 -14.06 14.20 7.19
N VAL A 81 -12.89 13.61 7.46
CA VAL A 81 -11.78 14.34 8.07
C VAL A 81 -10.98 14.97 6.93
N THR A 82 -11.01 16.29 6.84
CA THR A 82 -10.15 17.05 5.91
C THR A 82 -8.73 17.02 6.45
N ILE A 83 -7.83 16.35 5.74
CA ILE A 83 -6.41 16.38 6.06
C ILE A 83 -5.85 17.72 5.55
N GLN A 84 -5.30 18.54 6.44
CA GLN A 84 -4.59 19.75 6.06
C GLN A 84 -3.13 19.40 5.75
N PHE A 85 -2.69 19.67 4.51
CA PHE A 85 -1.30 19.54 4.12
C PHE A 85 -0.50 20.72 4.67
N ALA A 86 0.72 20.49 5.14
CA ALA A 86 1.58 21.57 5.64
C ALA A 86 1.89 22.60 4.54
N THR A 87 1.93 22.16 3.29
CA THR A 87 1.94 22.97 2.06
C THR A 87 1.42 22.13 0.90
N ASP A 88 0.44 22.61 0.15
CA ASP A 88 -0.22 21.86 -0.94
C ASP A 88 0.68 21.52 -2.15
N ILE A 89 1.93 21.99 -2.17
CA ILE A 89 2.85 21.84 -3.31
C ILE A 89 4.11 21.10 -2.82
N PRO A 90 4.32 19.84 -3.25
CA PRO A 90 5.59 19.13 -3.04
C PRO A 90 6.79 19.93 -3.54
N GLU A 91 7.87 19.97 -2.77
CA GLU A 91 9.13 20.61 -3.18
C GLU A 91 10.22 19.59 -3.50
N CYS A 92 10.38 18.59 -2.63
CA CYS A 92 11.30 17.48 -2.82
C CYS A 92 10.99 16.36 -1.83
N THR A 93 11.61 15.19 -2.01
CA THR A 93 11.68 14.13 -1.00
C THR A 93 13.16 13.91 -0.66
N GLU A 94 13.50 14.02 0.61
CA GLU A 94 14.83 13.63 1.11
C GLU A 94 14.82 12.13 1.39
N CYS A 95 15.75 11.37 0.81
CA CYS A 95 15.79 9.92 0.97
C CYS A 95 17.02 9.52 1.80
N LYS A 96 16.83 8.64 2.78
CA LYS A 96 17.89 8.17 3.69
C LYS A 96 17.86 6.65 3.77
N LEU A 97 18.79 6.04 3.07
CA LEU A 97 18.96 4.59 3.00
C LEU A 97 20.00 4.14 4.03
N GLU A 98 19.64 3.18 4.87
CA GLU A 98 20.52 2.50 5.81
C GLU A 98 20.55 1.01 5.48
N ASN A 99 21.75 0.49 5.20
CA ASN A 99 22.01 -0.90 4.90
C ASN A 99 22.76 -1.55 6.07
N LEU A 100 22.09 -2.46 6.78
CA LEU A 100 22.66 -3.26 7.88
C LEU A 100 22.65 -4.76 7.53
N SER A 101 22.52 -5.11 6.26
CA SER A 101 22.50 -6.51 5.82
C SER A 101 23.89 -7.16 5.75
N GLY A 102 24.95 -6.35 5.74
CA GLY A 102 26.32 -6.79 5.47
C GLY A 102 26.61 -7.11 3.99
N GLN A 103 25.62 -6.99 3.12
CA GLN A 103 25.78 -7.09 1.65
C GLN A 103 26.02 -5.71 1.04
N VAL A 104 26.68 -5.64 -0.11
CA VAL A 104 26.71 -4.41 -0.90
C VAL A 104 25.44 -4.33 -1.75
N LEU A 105 24.72 -3.20 -1.68
CA LEU A 105 23.58 -2.93 -2.55
C LEU A 105 24.05 -2.10 -3.74
N ARG A 106 23.76 -2.54 -4.97
CA ARG A 106 24.17 -1.86 -6.20
C ARG A 106 22.97 -1.42 -7.00
N LEU A 107 22.90 -0.14 -7.36
CA LEU A 107 21.82 0.39 -8.17
C LEU A 107 21.81 -0.31 -9.54
N ASP A 108 20.71 -0.99 -9.83
CA ASP A 108 20.48 -1.72 -11.07
C ASP A 108 19.71 -0.85 -12.07
N ASP A 109 18.55 -0.37 -11.63
CA ASP A 109 17.60 0.34 -12.47
C ASP A 109 16.81 1.37 -11.66
N LYS A 110 16.11 2.26 -12.37
CA LYS A 110 15.33 3.35 -11.78
C LYS A 110 14.24 3.84 -12.73
N THR A 111 13.19 4.39 -12.16
CA THR A 111 12.20 5.17 -12.91
C THR A 111 11.74 6.38 -12.10
N PHE A 112 11.41 7.45 -12.82
CA PHE A 112 10.83 8.66 -12.25
C PHE A 112 9.57 8.99 -13.03
N TRP A 113 8.43 8.97 -12.33
CA TRP A 113 7.14 9.32 -12.91
C TRP A 113 6.86 10.82 -12.77
N GLU A 114 7.35 11.43 -11.68
CA GLU A 114 7.25 12.85 -11.41
C GLU A 114 8.55 13.32 -10.76
N GLY A 115 9.07 14.47 -11.19
CA GLY A 115 10.30 15.02 -10.64
C GLY A 115 11.58 14.45 -11.26
N SER A 116 12.71 14.82 -10.67
CA SER A 116 14.02 14.41 -11.17
C SER A 116 15.07 14.29 -10.06
N ILE A 117 16.05 13.42 -10.29
CA ILE A 117 17.20 13.22 -9.41
C ILE A 117 18.48 13.51 -10.18
N LEU A 118 19.36 14.33 -9.59
CA LEU A 118 20.63 14.72 -10.19
C LEU A 118 21.73 13.68 -9.96
N ASP A 119 21.84 13.17 -8.73
CA ASP A 119 22.85 12.19 -8.35
C ASP A 119 22.24 11.10 -7.48
N LEU A 120 22.46 9.84 -7.86
CA LEU A 120 21.94 8.68 -7.17
C LEU A 120 23.09 7.83 -6.63
N PRO A 121 22.98 7.32 -5.40
CA PRO A 121 23.97 6.42 -4.84
C PRO A 121 23.98 5.11 -5.63
N ARG A 122 25.07 4.88 -6.38
CA ARG A 122 25.27 3.66 -7.18
C ARG A 122 25.55 2.44 -6.33
N GLU A 123 26.18 2.62 -5.18
CA GLU A 123 26.46 1.56 -4.22
C GLU A 123 26.13 2.04 -2.81
N ILE A 124 25.63 1.14 -1.97
CA ILE A 124 25.31 1.39 -0.56
C ILE A 124 25.95 0.30 0.27
N ILE A 125 27.00 0.65 1.00
CA ILE A 125 27.68 -0.24 1.94
C ILE A 125 26.99 -0.14 3.31
N ASP A 126 26.96 1.06 3.88
CA ASP A 126 26.32 1.30 5.19
C ASP A 126 25.14 2.27 5.08
N LYS A 127 25.34 3.42 4.45
CA LYS A 127 24.35 4.49 4.36
C LYS A 127 24.46 5.25 3.05
N ALA A 128 23.33 5.76 2.57
CA ALA A 128 23.29 6.70 1.45
C ALA A 128 22.17 7.71 1.64
N GLU A 129 22.40 8.94 1.18
CA GLU A 129 21.40 10.00 1.19
C GLU A 129 21.36 10.66 -0.18
N PHE A 130 20.16 11.02 -0.63
CA PHE A 130 19.94 11.77 -1.86
C PHE A 130 18.62 12.54 -1.79
N THR A 131 18.39 13.43 -2.75
CA THR A 131 17.17 14.24 -2.81
C THR A 131 16.47 14.06 -4.14
N HIS A 132 15.19 13.71 -4.10
CA HIS A 132 14.33 13.68 -5.26
C HIS A 132 13.58 15.00 -5.40
N ILE A 133 13.94 15.80 -6.40
CA ILE A 133 13.36 17.13 -6.62
C ILE A 133 12.00 17.01 -7.29
N ALA A 134 10.99 17.68 -6.74
CA ALA A 134 9.65 17.64 -7.31
C ALA A 134 9.55 18.51 -8.57
N ASP A 135 8.72 18.10 -9.51
CA ASP A 135 8.33 18.97 -10.62
C ASP A 135 7.49 20.13 -10.11
N ALA A 136 7.96 21.36 -10.31
CA ALA A 136 7.31 22.55 -9.79
C ALA A 136 6.25 23.16 -10.74
N LYS A 137 6.11 22.64 -11.97
CA LYS A 137 5.26 23.22 -13.03
C LYS A 137 4.63 22.13 -13.91
N GLY A 138 3.35 22.30 -14.20
CA GLY A 138 2.61 21.43 -15.12
C GLY A 138 1.35 20.84 -14.49
N SER A 139 0.74 19.88 -15.19
CA SER A 139 -0.40 19.10 -14.68
C SER A 139 0.02 17.99 -13.72
N VAL A 140 1.31 17.66 -13.68
CA VAL A 140 1.93 16.66 -12.83
C VAL A 140 2.92 17.40 -11.95
N ILE A 141 2.71 17.37 -10.63
CA ILE A 141 3.50 18.11 -9.64
C ILE A 141 3.77 17.15 -8.49
N GLY A 142 5.03 16.81 -8.29
CA GLY A 142 5.43 15.87 -7.27
C GLY A 142 6.83 15.32 -7.49
N SER A 143 7.29 14.56 -6.50
CA SER A 143 8.49 13.71 -6.56
C SER A 143 8.06 12.27 -6.36
N VAL A 144 7.93 11.53 -7.46
CA VAL A 144 7.46 10.13 -7.49
C VAL A 144 8.40 9.29 -8.33
N GLY A 145 8.97 8.26 -7.72
CA GLY A 145 9.94 7.41 -8.39
C GLY A 145 10.19 6.11 -7.64
N ALA A 146 10.94 5.23 -8.30
CA ALA A 146 11.38 3.98 -7.75
C ALA A 146 12.82 3.67 -8.14
N LEU A 147 13.52 2.98 -7.24
CA LEU A 147 14.88 2.52 -7.38
C LEU A 147 14.92 1.00 -7.20
N VAL A 148 15.82 0.35 -7.92
CA VAL A 148 16.07 -1.08 -7.83
C VAL A 148 17.53 -1.30 -7.50
N TYR A 149 17.79 -1.97 -6.40
CA TYR A 149 19.13 -2.35 -5.97
C TYR A 149 19.32 -3.86 -6.08
N VAL A 150 20.37 -4.30 -6.77
CA VAL A 150 20.87 -5.67 -6.66
C VAL A 150 21.46 -5.88 -5.28
N ILE A 151 21.12 -7.00 -4.65
CA ILE A 151 21.67 -7.43 -3.36
C ILE A 151 22.84 -8.39 -3.62
N GLY A 152 24.03 -8.04 -3.12
CA GLY A 152 25.18 -8.95 -3.10
C GLY A 152 25.61 -9.43 -4.49
N ASP A 153 25.42 -10.73 -4.75
CA ASP A 153 25.95 -11.44 -5.92
C ASP A 153 25.13 -11.30 -7.21
N GLY A 154 23.96 -10.65 -7.17
CA GLY A 154 23.11 -10.53 -8.36
C GLY A 154 21.79 -11.28 -8.29
N THR A 155 21.61 -12.18 -7.33
CA THR A 155 20.49 -13.14 -7.35
C THR A 155 19.14 -12.56 -6.92
N SER A 156 19.16 -11.44 -6.20
CA SER A 156 17.97 -10.80 -5.65
C SER A 156 18.03 -9.29 -5.85
N LYS A 157 16.85 -8.68 -6.02
CA LYS A 157 16.67 -7.23 -6.16
C LYS A 157 15.77 -6.71 -5.05
N TRP A 158 16.14 -5.57 -4.50
CA TRP A 158 15.36 -4.79 -3.57
C TRP A 158 14.80 -3.56 -4.28
N ILE A 159 13.48 -3.42 -4.23
CA ILE A 159 12.74 -2.34 -4.87
C ILE A 159 12.27 -1.38 -3.78
N ILE A 160 12.47 -0.09 -4.02
CA ILE A 160 12.01 1.00 -3.15
C ILE A 160 11.29 2.00 -4.04
N ALA A 161 10.09 2.41 -3.65
CA ALA A 161 9.36 3.44 -4.34
C ALA A 161 8.75 4.42 -3.34
N GLY A 162 8.71 5.69 -3.74
CA GLY A 162 8.15 6.78 -2.95
C GLY A 162 7.28 7.68 -3.81
N SER A 163 6.25 8.25 -3.21
CA SER A 163 5.35 9.21 -3.83
C SER A 163 5.13 10.38 -2.89
N ASN A 164 5.51 11.58 -3.34
CA ASN A 164 5.14 12.86 -2.75
C ASN A 164 4.50 13.70 -3.86
N SER A 165 3.19 13.52 -4.04
CA SER A 165 2.43 14.12 -5.14
C SER A 165 1.49 15.21 -4.62
N LYS A 166 1.25 16.20 -5.47
CA LYS A 166 0.33 17.29 -5.16
C LYS A 166 -1.07 16.77 -4.86
N ASN A 167 -1.64 17.28 -3.77
CA ASN A 167 -2.96 16.92 -3.27
C ASN A 167 -3.16 15.42 -3.03
N ASP A 168 -2.09 14.68 -2.72
CA ASP A 168 -2.17 13.29 -2.26
C ASP A 168 -1.35 13.14 -0.98
N LEU A 169 -1.61 12.09 -0.21
CA LEU A 169 -0.75 11.72 0.91
C LEU A 169 0.56 11.15 0.40
N ASN A 170 1.61 11.33 1.18
CA ASN A 170 2.89 10.69 0.90
C ASN A 170 2.79 9.18 1.10
N LYS A 171 3.34 8.42 0.17
CA LYS A 171 3.25 6.96 0.14
C LYS A 171 4.60 6.34 -0.16
N VAL A 172 4.79 5.13 0.35
CA VAL A 172 6.00 4.34 0.14
C VAL A 172 5.64 2.91 -0.20
N TYR A 173 6.53 2.25 -0.92
CA TYR A 173 6.41 0.85 -1.30
C TYR A 173 7.78 0.22 -1.32
N THR A 174 7.84 -1.05 -0.89
CA THR A 174 9.04 -1.85 -1.03
C THR A 174 8.69 -3.30 -1.33
N GLU A 175 9.58 -3.98 -2.04
CA GLU A 175 9.47 -5.38 -2.41
C GLU A 175 10.86 -5.98 -2.58
N MET A 176 10.99 -7.30 -2.41
CA MET A 176 12.19 -8.04 -2.74
C MET A 176 11.84 -9.18 -3.69
N VAL A 177 12.57 -9.27 -4.79
CA VAL A 177 12.28 -10.17 -5.91
C VAL A 177 13.55 -10.89 -6.36
N SER A 178 13.40 -12.10 -6.91
CA SER A 178 14.50 -12.90 -7.45
C SER A 178 14.50 -13.00 -8.98
N TYR A 179 13.62 -12.24 -9.65
CA TYR A 179 13.52 -12.21 -11.11
C TYR A 179 14.15 -10.93 -11.69
N ASP A 180 14.54 -11.00 -12.96
CA ASP A 180 15.30 -9.92 -13.61
C ASP A 180 14.43 -8.75 -14.09
N VAL A 181 13.19 -9.03 -14.51
CA VAL A 181 12.33 -8.05 -15.19
C VAL A 181 11.49 -7.26 -14.19
N VAL A 182 11.68 -5.95 -14.14
CA VAL A 182 10.95 -5.03 -13.26
C VAL A 182 9.71 -4.50 -13.99
N ASP A 183 8.52 -4.73 -13.42
CA ASP A 183 7.25 -4.20 -13.93
C ASP A 183 6.94 -2.85 -13.28
N TRP A 184 7.31 -1.77 -13.97
CA TRP A 184 7.17 -0.41 -13.46
C TRP A 184 5.72 0.03 -13.28
N ASP A 185 4.80 -0.42 -14.14
CA ASP A 185 3.39 -0.06 -14.03
C ASP A 185 2.77 -0.70 -12.78
N ARG A 186 3.09 -1.97 -12.53
CA ARG A 186 2.68 -2.67 -11.29
C ARG A 186 3.23 -2.00 -10.04
N ILE A 187 4.51 -1.60 -10.06
CA ILE A 187 5.14 -0.92 -8.93
C ILE A 187 4.44 0.42 -8.69
N LYS A 188 4.21 1.22 -9.72
CA LYS A 188 3.50 2.51 -9.61
C LYS A 188 2.10 2.32 -9.00
N GLU A 189 1.33 1.38 -9.55
CA GLU A 189 0.00 1.08 -9.02
C GLU A 189 0.02 0.60 -7.56
N SER A 190 1.05 -0.14 -7.16
CA SER A 190 1.21 -0.62 -5.79
C SER A 190 1.57 0.55 -4.85
N THR A 191 2.50 1.41 -5.25
CA THR A 191 2.84 2.64 -4.51
C THR A 191 1.62 3.54 -4.31
N ASP A 192 0.78 3.71 -5.33
CA ASP A 192 -0.42 4.55 -5.26
C ASP A 192 -1.47 4.03 -4.26
N LYS A 193 -1.45 2.74 -3.95
CA LYS A 193 -2.35 2.03 -3.02
C LYS A 193 -1.75 1.87 -1.62
N CYS A 194 -0.45 2.07 -1.44
CA CYS A 194 0.23 1.91 -0.16
C CYS A 194 0.02 3.10 0.78
N GLY A 195 0.38 2.88 2.05
CA GLY A 195 0.42 3.93 3.06
C GLY A 195 1.79 4.62 3.12
N ASN A 196 2.00 5.38 4.19
CA ASN A 196 3.25 6.09 4.45
C ASN A 196 4.29 5.26 5.23
N THR A 197 3.96 4.01 5.57
CA THR A 197 4.89 3.03 6.16
C THR A 197 4.66 1.66 5.53
N VAL A 198 5.75 0.93 5.27
CA VAL A 198 5.71 -0.45 4.76
C VAL A 198 6.85 -1.24 5.40
N HIS A 199 6.57 -2.49 5.78
CA HIS A 199 7.55 -3.45 6.21
C HIS A 199 7.40 -4.72 5.38
N ILE A 200 8.52 -5.32 4.97
CA ILE A 200 8.55 -6.59 4.24
C ILE A 200 9.70 -7.45 4.75
N GLU A 201 9.46 -8.76 4.83
CA GLU A 201 10.49 -9.78 5.06
C GLU A 201 10.40 -10.80 3.93
N ASN A 202 11.49 -10.99 3.19
CA ASN A 202 11.54 -11.96 2.10
C ASN A 202 13.01 -12.29 1.75
N LEU A 203 13.25 -13.45 1.15
CA LEU A 203 14.58 -13.86 0.66
C LEU A 203 15.71 -13.80 1.72
N GLY A 204 15.38 -13.90 3.01
CA GLY A 204 16.34 -13.81 4.12
C GLY A 204 16.71 -12.38 4.52
N PHE A 205 16.00 -11.37 4.01
CA PHE A 205 16.20 -9.97 4.32
C PHE A 205 14.90 -9.33 4.79
N SER A 206 15.02 -8.17 5.44
CA SER A 206 13.90 -7.33 5.83
C SER A 206 14.12 -5.90 5.37
N SER A 207 13.03 -5.20 5.06
CA SER A 207 13.05 -3.78 4.72
C SER A 207 11.91 -3.05 5.39
N ASP A 208 12.27 -2.01 6.14
CA ASP A 208 11.36 -1.03 6.73
C ASP A 208 11.48 0.28 5.96
N VAL A 209 10.34 0.82 5.54
CA VAL A 209 10.28 2.11 4.86
C VAL A 209 9.23 2.99 5.52
N GLU A 210 9.59 4.22 5.84
CA GLU A 210 8.68 5.25 6.35
C GLU A 210 8.86 6.57 5.61
N ILE A 211 7.76 7.31 5.48
CA ILE A 211 7.75 8.69 5.02
C ILE A 211 6.78 9.51 5.88
N ASP A 212 7.11 10.77 6.14
CA ASP A 212 6.13 11.68 6.74
C ASP A 212 4.91 11.78 5.82
N GLN A 213 3.71 11.63 6.37
CA GLN A 213 2.49 11.47 5.59
C GLN A 213 2.03 12.75 4.84
N THR A 214 2.40 13.94 5.32
CA THR A 214 1.75 15.21 4.90
C THR A 214 2.69 16.38 4.64
N ASN A 215 3.97 16.25 4.98
CA ASN A 215 5.00 17.24 4.74
C ASN A 215 5.34 17.30 3.23
N ALA A 216 5.48 18.50 2.67
CA ALA A 216 5.89 18.68 1.27
C ALA A 216 7.38 18.51 1.01
N LYS A 217 8.19 18.54 2.08
CA LYS A 217 9.60 18.12 2.11
C LYS A 217 9.75 16.94 3.06
N PRO A 218 9.09 15.81 2.79
CA PRO A 218 9.18 14.68 3.69
C PRO A 218 10.59 14.07 3.59
N THR A 219 11.04 13.53 4.72
CA THR A 219 12.16 12.59 4.72
C THR A 219 11.59 11.17 4.62
N MET A 220 11.95 10.47 3.55
CA MET A 220 11.78 9.03 3.39
C MET A 220 12.99 8.34 4.03
N LYS A 221 12.73 7.38 4.92
CA LYS A 221 13.78 6.59 5.56
C LYS A 221 13.56 5.13 5.27
N GLU A 222 14.64 4.47 4.89
CA GLU A 222 14.65 3.07 4.53
C GLU A 222 15.74 2.36 5.29
N LYS A 223 15.38 1.24 5.89
CA LYS A 223 16.30 0.38 6.60
C LYS A 223 16.23 -1.00 5.99
N PHE A 224 17.36 -1.50 5.50
CA PHE A 224 17.50 -2.83 4.92
C PHE A 224 18.38 -3.69 5.83
N THR A 225 17.87 -4.81 6.32
CA THR A 225 18.59 -5.67 7.27
C THR A 225 18.48 -7.15 6.89
N ILE A 226 19.26 -8.00 7.55
CA ILE A 226 19.07 -9.45 7.50
C ILE A 226 17.86 -9.80 8.39
N ALA A 227 17.00 -10.71 7.91
CA ALA A 227 15.82 -11.17 8.66
C ALA A 227 16.17 -12.24 9.71
#